data_AF-A0A4R6ZUL6-F1
#
_entry.id   AF-A0A4R6ZUL6-F1
#
_cell.length_a   1.000
_cell.length_b   1.000
_cell.length_c   1.000
_cell.angle_alpha   90.00
_cell.angle_beta   90.00
_cell.angle_gamma   90.00
#
_symmetry.space_group_name_H-M   'P 1'
#
loop_
_entity.id
_entity.type
_entity.pdbx_description
1 polymer ?
#
loop_
_entity_poly.entity_id
_entity_poly.type
_entity_poly.pdbx_seq_one_letter_code
_entity_poly.pdbx_strand_id
1 'polypeptide(L)'
;MVFDHETDYPSQWAAIGAIALKIGCTEETLPSWVRQAKRDAGRQEGTTTTERERIKALERENRELKQANEIVRMASAYFAQA
;
A
#
# COMPACT_ATOMS: atom_id res chain seq x y z
N MET A 1 -19.35 -7.48 0.77
CA MET A 1 -18.32 -6.74 0.02
C MET A 1 -18.78 -6.58 -1.43
N VAL A 2 -18.25 -5.63 -2.21
CA VAL A 2 -18.67 -5.38 -3.62
C VAL A 2 -18.66 -6.66 -4.47
N PHE A 3 -17.71 -7.58 -4.21
CA PHE A 3 -17.60 -8.87 -4.89
C PHE A 3 -18.75 -9.85 -4.59
N ASP A 4 -19.44 -9.69 -3.46
CA ASP A 4 -20.57 -10.56 -3.07
C ASP A 4 -21.86 -10.21 -3.81
N HIS A 5 -21.90 -9.06 -4.49
CA HIS A 5 -23.06 -8.55 -5.22
C HIS A 5 -22.82 -8.48 -6.74
N GLU A 6 -21.76 -9.12 -7.27
CA GLU A 6 -21.46 -9.06 -8.72
C GLU A 6 -22.58 -9.66 -9.59
N THR A 7 -23.38 -10.60 -9.06
CA THR A 7 -24.56 -11.18 -9.74
C THR A 7 -25.84 -10.39 -9.58
N ASP A 8 -25.91 -9.48 -8.60
CA ASP A 8 -27.14 -8.72 -8.28
C ASP A 8 -27.29 -7.46 -9.15
N TYR A 9 -26.24 -7.10 -9.90
CA TYR A 9 -26.16 -5.87 -10.68
C TYR A 9 -25.71 -6.14 -12.12
N PRO A 10 -26.17 -5.36 -13.11
CA PRO A 10 -25.86 -5.56 -14.52
C PRO A 10 -24.39 -5.28 -14.87
N SER A 11 -23.64 -4.63 -13.98
CA SER A 11 -22.20 -4.43 -14.11
C SER A 11 -21.56 -4.14 -12.76
N GLN A 12 -20.25 -4.38 -12.67
CA GLN A 12 -19.47 -4.02 -11.49
C GLN A 12 -19.53 -2.52 -11.19
N TRP A 13 -19.63 -1.67 -12.22
CA TRP A 13 -19.80 -0.23 -12.05
C TRP A 13 -21.14 0.12 -11.37
N ALA A 14 -22.23 -0.54 -11.78
CA ALA A 14 -23.54 -0.37 -11.16
C ALA A 14 -23.55 -0.85 -9.70
N ALA A 15 -22.88 -1.97 -9.40
CA ALA A 15 -22.70 -2.44 -8.02
C ALA A 15 -21.90 -1.43 -7.17
N ILE A 16 -20.80 -0.90 -7.71
CA ILE A 16 -19.98 0.10 -7.03
C ILE A 16 -20.78 1.37 -6.74
N GLY A 17 -21.53 1.90 -7.71
CA GLY A 17 -22.36 3.11 -7.51
C GLY A 17 -23.44 2.91 -6.44
N ALA A 18 -24.17 1.79 -6.50
CA ALA A 18 -25.22 1.48 -5.52
C ALA A 18 -24.67 1.32 -4.09
N ILE A 19 -23.52 0.65 -3.95
CA ILE A 19 -22.87 0.43 -2.66
C ILE A 19 -22.24 1.74 -2.14
N ALA A 20 -21.64 2.55 -3.01
CA ALA A 20 -21.07 3.85 -2.65
C ALA A 20 -22.15 4.77 -2.07
N LEU A 21 -23.32 4.86 -2.72
CA LEU A 21 -24.47 5.61 -2.19
C LEU A 21 -24.93 5.08 -0.83
N LYS A 22 -25.00 3.75 -0.67
CA LYS A 22 -25.47 3.13 0.58
C LYS A 22 -24.52 3.37 1.77
N ILE A 23 -23.22 3.46 1.52
CA ILE A 23 -22.18 3.67 2.55
C ILE A 23 -21.88 5.17 2.75
N GLY A 24 -22.34 6.04 1.85
CA GLY A 24 -22.05 7.48 1.89
C GLY A 24 -20.62 7.80 1.47
N CYS A 25 -19.99 6.95 0.65
CA CYS A 25 -18.68 7.24 0.07
C CYS A 25 -18.84 8.01 -1.24
N THR A 26 -17.86 8.86 -1.57
CA THR A 26 -17.80 9.53 -2.86
C THR A 26 -17.61 8.52 -3.99
N GLU A 27 -18.06 8.88 -5.19
CA GLU A 27 -18.03 8.02 -6.38
C GLU A 27 -16.62 7.57 -6.77
N GLU A 28 -15.56 8.25 -6.31
CA GLU A 28 -14.17 7.93 -6.66
C GLU A 28 -13.46 7.01 -5.65
N THR A 29 -13.86 7.05 -4.36
CA THR A 29 -13.17 6.31 -3.30
C THR A 29 -13.39 4.80 -3.42
N LEU A 30 -14.64 4.37 -3.62
CA LEU A 30 -14.95 2.95 -3.66
C LEU A 30 -14.35 2.21 -4.88
N PRO A 31 -14.37 2.76 -6.12
CA PRO A 31 -13.66 2.15 -7.24
C PRO A 31 -12.15 2.02 -7.01
N SER A 32 -11.53 2.96 -6.30
CA SER A 32 -10.12 2.88 -5.94
C SER A 32 -9.83 1.68 -5.02
N TRP A 33 -10.65 1.50 -3.98
CA TRP A 33 -10.53 0.37 -3.06
C TRP A 33 -10.79 -0.97 -3.74
N VAL A 34 -11.78 -1.04 -4.63
CA VAL A 34 -12.05 -2.27 -5.40
C VAL A 34 -10.87 -2.63 -6.29
N ARG A 35 -10.24 -1.65 -6.96
CA ARG A 35 -9.00 -1.89 -7.73
C ARG A 35 -7.86 -2.37 -6.86
N GLN A 36 -7.66 -1.78 -5.67
CA GLN A 36 -6.62 -2.24 -4.75
C GLN A 36 -6.91 -3.66 -4.25
N ALA A 37 -8.15 -3.98 -3.89
CA ALA A 37 -8.55 -5.32 -3.48
C ALA A 37 -8.35 -6.36 -4.60
N LYS A 38 -8.58 -5.99 -5.87
CA LYS A 38 -8.25 -6.85 -7.01
C LYS A 38 -6.74 -7.13 -7.13
N ARG A 39 -5.90 -6.12 -6.89
CA ARG A 39 -4.43 -6.31 -6.85
C ARG A 39 -4.03 -7.21 -5.70
N ASP A 40 -4.56 -6.97 -4.51
CA ASP A 40 -4.27 -7.76 -3.32
C ASP A 40 -4.73 -9.22 -3.48
N ALA A 41 -5.79 -9.47 -4.25
CA ALA A 41 -6.27 -10.80 -4.61
C ALA A 41 -5.56 -11.42 -5.84
N GLY A 42 -4.55 -10.76 -6.42
CA GLY A 42 -3.82 -11.23 -7.60
C GLY A 42 -4.63 -11.23 -8.91
N ARG A 43 -5.80 -10.57 -8.93
CA ARG A 43 -6.69 -10.47 -10.11
C ARG A 43 -6.33 -9.31 -11.03
N GLN A 44 -5.42 -8.44 -10.62
CA GLN A 44 -4.97 -7.30 -11.40
C GLN A 44 -3.51 -6.99 -11.07
N GLU A 45 -2.75 -6.56 -12.07
CA GLU A 45 -1.36 -6.14 -11.89
C GLU A 45 -1.23 -4.86 -11.05
N GLY A 46 -0.11 -4.75 -10.36
CA GLY A 46 0.29 -3.59 -9.56
C GLY A 46 0.63 -3.96 -8.12
N THR A 47 1.19 -3.00 -7.39
CA THR A 47 1.67 -3.24 -6.03
C THR A 47 0.52 -3.53 -5.08
N THR A 48 0.62 -4.67 -4.39
CA THR A 48 -0.29 -5.05 -3.32
C THR A 48 -0.06 -4.17 -2.09
N THR A 49 -1.05 -4.14 -1.21
CA THR A 49 -0.96 -3.43 0.07
C THR A 49 0.21 -3.99 0.91
N THR A 50 0.38 -5.31 0.91
CA THR A 50 1.46 -6.00 1.66
C THR A 50 2.85 -5.65 1.12
N GLU A 51 3.01 -5.56 -0.20
CA GLU A 51 4.28 -5.15 -0.83
C GLU A 51 4.62 -3.70 -0.49
N ARG A 52 3.62 -2.79 -0.51
CA ARG A 52 3.84 -1.38 -0.12
C ARG A 52 4.28 -1.25 1.32
N GLU A 53 3.66 -2.00 2.23
CA GLU A 53 4.03 -2.00 3.65
C GLU A 53 5.45 -2.52 3.86
N ARG A 54 5.81 -3.60 3.18
CA ARG A 54 7.16 -4.16 3.22
C ARG A 54 8.22 -3.18 2.70
N ILE A 55 7.95 -2.50 1.58
CA ILE A 55 8.85 -1.47 1.03
C ILE A 55 9.05 -0.36 2.06
N LYS A 56 7.97 0.15 2.66
CA LYS A 56 8.05 1.21 3.68
C LYS A 56 8.85 0.79 4.91
N ALA A 57 8.70 -0.46 5.35
CA ALA A 57 9.48 -1.01 6.46
C ALA A 57 10.97 -1.11 6.12
N LEU A 58 11.29 -1.64 4.94
CA LEU A 58 12.67 -1.75 4.46
C LEU A 58 13.33 -0.38 4.26
N GLU A 59 12.60 0.59 3.73
CA GLU A 59 13.12 1.97 3.59
C GLU A 59 13.44 2.60 4.95
N ARG A 60 12.61 2.32 5.97
CA ARG A 60 12.87 2.79 7.33
C ARG A 60 14.12 2.14 7.90
N GLU A 61 14.21 0.82 7.84
CA GLU A 61 15.38 0.07 8.32
C GLU A 61 16.66 0.53 7.60
N ASN A 62 16.60 0.73 6.28
CA ASN A 62 17.75 1.20 5.51
C ASN A 62 18.23 2.59 5.94
N ARG A 63 17.31 3.50 6.30
CA ARG A 63 17.66 4.81 6.87
C ARG A 63 18.35 4.67 8.22
N GLU A 64 17.82 3.85 9.11
CA GLU A 64 18.39 3.60 10.44
C GLU A 64 19.79 2.98 10.34
N LEU A 65 19.97 1.99 9.45
CA LEU A 65 21.26 1.35 9.19
C LEU A 65 22.30 2.33 8.60
N LYS A 66 21.88 3.23 7.70
CA LYS A 66 22.77 4.27 7.15
C LYS A 66 23.24 5.23 8.23
N GLN A 67 22.35 5.66 9.10
CA GLN A 67 22.68 6.55 10.22
C GLN A 67 23.65 5.86 11.20
N ALA A 68 23.41 4.60 11.55
CA ALA A 68 24.31 3.83 12.41
C ALA A 68 25.71 3.67 11.79
N ASN A 69 25.78 3.33 10.49
CA ASN A 69 27.06 3.23 9.79
C ASN A 69 27.81 4.56 9.74
N GLU A 70 27.11 5.68 9.62
CA GLU A 70 27.74 7.00 9.64
C GLU A 70 28.40 7.28 10.99
N ILE A 71 27.72 6.97 12.11
CA ILE A 71 28.28 7.13 13.45
C ILE A 71 29.55 6.28 13.62
N VAL A 72 29.51 5.02 13.20
CA VAL A 72 30.67 4.11 13.29
C VAL A 72 31.82 4.62 12.43
N ARG A 73 31.53 5.13 11.22
CA ARG A 73 32.55 5.71 10.33
C ARG A 73 33.20 6.94 10.95
N MET A 74 32.41 7.83 11.56
CA MET A 74 32.92 9.03 12.22
C MET A 74 33.78 8.68 13.45
N ALA A 75 33.34 7.71 14.27
CA ALA A 75 34.12 7.21 15.40
C ALA A 75 35.45 6.61 14.94
N SER A 76 35.43 5.77 13.89
CA SER A 76 36.63 5.15 13.34
C SER A 76 37.62 6.19 12.82
N ALA A 77 37.12 7.23 12.13
CA ALA A 77 37.95 8.34 11.66
C ALA A 77 38.58 9.13 12.81
N TYR A 78 37.82 9.38 13.89
CA TYR A 78 38.33 10.04 15.09
C TYR A 78 39.45 9.23 15.75
N PHE A 79 39.25 7.93 15.96
CA PHE A 79 40.26 7.06 16.58
C PHE A 79 41.50 6.83 15.71
N ALA A 80 41.38 6.87 14.37
CA ALA A 80 42.52 6.74 13.47
C ALA A 80 43.41 8.00 13.39
N GLN A 81 42.93 9.15 13.90
CA GLN A 81 43.69 10.40 13.97
C GLN A 81 44.40 10.61 15.33
N ALA A 82 44.08 9.78 16.33
CA ALA A 82 44.72 9.77 17.66
C ALA A 82 45.96 8.88 17.66
#